data_AF-A0AAV8EPL3-F1
#
_entry.id   AF-A0AAV8EPL3-F1
#
_cell.length_a   1.000
_cell.length_b   1.000
_cell.length_c   1.000
_cell.angle_alpha   90.00
_cell.angle_beta   90.00
_cell.angle_gamma   90.00
#
_symmetry.space_group_name_H-M   'P 1'
#
loop_
_entity.id
_entity.type
_entity.pdbx_description
1 polymer ?
#
loop_
_entity_poly.entity_id
_entity_poly.type
_entity_poly.pdbx_seq_one_letter_code
_entity_poly.pdbx_strand_id
1 'polypeptide(L)' 'MITAALPYSNLTWFGAVAEVREGKMPMMPEQLPNYCREFVQICLQKNPLNRPTASQLLHHPFIACANTNVPHSRRR' A
#
# COMPACT_ATOMS: atom_id res chain seq x y z
N MET A 1 -2.96 -2.54 -10.80
CA MET A 1 -3.24 -2.19 -9.39
C MET A 1 -3.69 -3.44 -8.65
N ILE A 2 -3.30 -3.61 -7.39
CA ILE A 2 -3.43 -4.87 -6.62
C ILE A 2 -4.88 -5.34 -6.45
N THR A 3 -5.82 -4.42 -6.18
CA THR A 3 -7.23 -4.75 -5.90
C THR A 3 -8.12 -4.70 -7.13
N ALA A 4 -7.62 -4.20 -8.26
CA ALA A 4 -8.40 -3.86 -9.46
C ALA A 4 -9.64 -2.96 -9.22
N ALA A 5 -9.76 -2.39 -8.02
CA ALA A 5 -10.85 -1.53 -7.58
C ALA A 5 -10.30 -0.28 -6.88
N LEU A 6 -11.04 0.83 -6.99
CA LEU A 6 -10.67 2.07 -6.32
C LEU A 6 -10.77 1.90 -4.79
N PRO A 7 -9.87 2.54 -4.03
CA PRO A 7 -10.03 2.62 -2.58
C PRO A 7 -11.36 3.32 -2.24
N TYR A 8 -12.08 2.79 -1.24
CA TYR A 8 -13.40 3.27 -0.80
C TYR A 8 -14.49 3.26 -1.87
N SER A 9 -14.42 2.36 -2.87
CA SER A 9 -15.42 2.27 -3.95
C SER A 9 -16.85 2.00 -3.46
N ASN A 10 -17.01 1.55 -2.22
CA ASN A 10 -18.29 1.30 -1.56
C ASN A 10 -18.89 2.53 -0.86
N LEU A 11 -18.19 3.67 -0.84
CA LEU A 11 -18.62 4.91 -0.17
C LEU A 11 -18.98 5.99 -1.19
N THR A 12 -19.84 6.93 -0.77
CA THR A 12 -20.03 8.19 -1.50
C THR A 12 -18.75 9.03 -1.43
N TRP A 13 -18.59 10.00 -2.34
CA TRP A 13 -17.38 10.83 -2.36
C TRP A 13 -17.14 11.54 -1.01
N PHE A 14 -18.19 12.06 -0.37
CA PHE A 14 -18.10 12.68 0.95
C PHE A 14 -17.69 11.67 2.04
N GLY A 15 -18.21 10.43 1.97
CA GLY A 15 -17.81 9.36 2.88
C GLY A 15 -16.34 8.99 2.72
N ALA A 16 -15.85 8.86 1.47
CA ALA A 16 -14.45 8.61 1.20
C ALA A 16 -13.54 9.73 1.72
N VAL A 17 -13.93 11.00 1.55
CA VAL A 17 -13.20 12.14 2.11
C VAL A 17 -13.15 12.10 3.64
N ALA A 18 -14.25 11.73 4.29
CA ALA A 18 -14.29 11.59 5.74
C ALA A 18 -13.31 10.50 6.23
N GLU A 19 -13.33 9.32 5.61
CA GLU A 19 -12.40 8.23 5.95
C GLU A 19 -10.93 8.62 5.73
N VAL A 20 -10.63 9.31 4.63
CA VAL A 20 -9.28 9.85 4.36
C VAL A 20 -8.89 10.90 5.39
N ARG A 21 -9.81 11.78 5.79
CA ARG A 21 -9.59 12.78 6.85
C ARG A 21 -9.30 12.13 8.20
N GLU A 22 -9.97 11.04 8.52
CA GLU A 22 -9.70 10.26 9.72
C GLU A 22 -8.38 9.49 9.62
N GLY A 23 -7.93 9.19 8.40
CA GLY A 23 -6.74 8.39 8.13
C GLY A 23 -7.04 6.89 8.23
N LYS A 24 -8.30 6.49 8.04
CA LYS A 24 -8.67 5.08 8.03
C LYS A 24 -8.13 4.42 6.77
N MET A 25 -7.50 3.26 6.91
CA MET A 25 -6.96 2.52 5.78
C MET A 25 -8.09 2.01 4.87
N PRO A 26 -7.95 2.04 3.53
CA PRO A 26 -8.90 1.36 2.66
C PRO A 26 -8.86 -0.16 2.91
N MET A 27 -9.96 -0.84 2.58
CA MET A 27 -10.04 -2.30 2.69
C MET A 27 -8.96 -2.96 1.84
N MET A 28 -8.06 -3.70 2.48
CA MET A 28 -7.02 -4.48 1.83
C MET A 28 -7.36 -5.98 1.88
N PRO A 29 -7.16 -6.74 0.79
CA PRO A 29 -7.39 -8.18 0.80
C PRO A 29 -6.46 -8.88 1.79
N GLU A 30 -6.99 -9.90 2.48
CA GLU A 30 -6.22 -10.67 3.46
C GLU A 30 -5.10 -11.48 2.82
N GLN A 31 -5.29 -11.90 1.57
CA GLN A 31 -4.34 -12.68 0.78
C GLN A 31 -3.10 -11.86 0.36
N LEU A 32 -3.11 -10.55 0.59
CA LEU A 32 -1.99 -9.69 0.23
C LEU A 32 -0.78 -9.98 1.14
N PRO A 33 0.42 -10.23 0.57
CA PRO A 33 1.61 -10.44 1.38
C PRO A 33 1.90 -9.27 2.31
N ASN A 34 2.44 -9.56 3.50
CA ASN A 34 2.70 -8.55 4.52
C ASN A 34 3.58 -7.40 4.01
N TYR A 35 4.64 -7.68 3.25
CA TYR A 35 5.51 -6.64 2.70
C TYR A 35 4.78 -5.71 1.70
N CYS A 36 3.80 -6.22 0.94
CA CYS A 36 2.96 -5.40 0.07
C CYS A 36 2.02 -4.52 0.92
N ARG A 37 1.43 -5.10 1.96
CA ARG A 37 0.54 -4.39 2.90
C ARG A 37 1.29 -3.25 3.58
N GLU A 38 2.46 -3.53 4.15
CA GLU A 38 3.34 -2.54 4.79
C GLU A 38 3.69 -1.40 3.83
N PHE A 39 4.07 -1.72 2.58
CA PHE A 39 4.36 -0.71 1.57
C PHE A 39 3.18 0.25 1.35
N VAL A 40 1.96 -0.29 1.20
CA VAL A 40 0.74 0.52 1.03
C VAL A 40 0.47 1.37 2.27
N GLN A 41 0.63 0.81 3.47
CA GLN A 41 0.41 1.53 4.73
C GLN A 41 1.36 2.72 4.88
N ILE A 42 2.64 2.52 4.54
CA ILE A 42 3.65 3.57 4.55
C ILE A 42 3.29 4.69 3.57
N CYS A 43 2.79 4.35 2.38
CA CYS A 43 2.39 5.33 1.37
C CYS A 43 1.15 6.14 1.82
N LEU A 44 0.18 5.48 2.46
CA LEU A 44 -1.10 6.08 2.86
C LEU A 44 -1.10 6.69 4.27
N GLN A 45 0.09 6.92 4.85
CA GLN A 45 0.21 7.52 6.17
C GLN A 45 -0.43 8.92 6.22
N LYS A 46 -1.27 9.15 7.24
CA LYS A 46 -2.02 10.40 7.42
C LYS A 46 -1.11 11.61 7.63
N ASN A 47 -0.08 11.45 8.46
CA ASN A 47 0.90 12.50 8.70
C ASN A 47 1.89 12.56 7.52
N PRO A 48 1.94 13.67 6.76
CA PRO A 48 2.84 13.80 5.62
C PRO A 48 4.32 13.73 6.03
N LEU A 49 4.68 14.12 7.25
CA LEU A 49 6.07 14.03 7.75
C LEU A 49 6.53 12.59 7.96
N ASN A 50 5.60 11.67 8.19
CA ASN A 50 5.89 10.25 8.34
C ASN A 50 5.89 9.51 6.99
N ARG A 51 5.51 10.17 5.89
CA ARG A 51 5.53 9.57 4.55
C ARG A 51 6.98 9.62 4.04
N PRO A 52 7.60 8.48 3.74
CA PRO A 52 8.94 8.48 3.16
C PRO A 52 8.93 9.08 1.76
N THR A 53 10.11 9.56 1.37
CA THR A 53 10.34 10.11 0.03
C THR A 53 10.20 9.03 -1.04
N ALA A 54 9.93 9.44 -2.28
CA ALA A 54 9.90 8.52 -3.41
C ALA A 54 11.21 7.72 -3.55
N SER A 55 12.36 8.36 -3.30
CA SER A 55 13.67 7.69 -3.30
C SER A 55 13.72 6.56 -2.26
N GLN A 56 13.26 6.79 -1.02
CA GLN A 56 13.20 5.76 0.01
C GLN A 56 12.25 4.62 -0.35
N LEU A 57 11.09 4.92 -0.94
CA LEU A 57 10.11 3.92 -1.37
C LEU A 57 10.66 2.97 -2.45
N LEU A 58 11.50 3.47 -3.36
CA LEU A 58 12.12 2.65 -4.41
C LEU A 58 13.06 1.56 -3.85
N HIS A 59 13.61 1.77 -2.65
CA HIS A 59 14.46 0.79 -1.97
C HIS A 59 13.66 -0.23 -1.16
N HIS A 60 12.33 -0.08 -1.06
CA HIS A 60 11.50 -1.02 -0.31
C HIS A 60 11.48 -2.40 -0.99
N PRO A 61 11.49 -3.53 -0.25
CA PRO A 61 11.47 -4.88 -0.83
C PRO A 61 10.38 -5.10 -1.89
N PHE A 62 9.21 -4.49 -1.70
CA PHE A 62 8.11 -4.53 -2.67
C PHE A 62 8.52 -4.09 -4.09
N ILE A 63 9.32 -3.03 -4.21
CA ILE A 63 9.80 -2.50 -5.50
C ILE A 63 11.16 -3.12 -5.87
N ALA A 64 12.08 -3.20 -4.91
CA ALA A 64 13.42 -3.74 -5.13
C ALA A 64 13.39 -5.19 -5.64
N CYS A 65 12.52 -6.04 -5.09
CA CYS A 65 12.37 -7.42 -5.55
C CYS A 65 11.75 -7.54 -6.94
N ALA A 66 10.97 -6.55 -7.39
CA ALA A 66 10.44 -6.53 -8.76
C ALA A 66 11.52 -6.19 -9.79
N ASN A 67 12.57 -5.47 -9.38
CA ASN A 67 13.63 -4.98 -10.27
C ASN A 67 14.86 -5.88 -10.32
N THR A 68 14.87 -6.97 -9.55
CA THR A 68 15.96 -7.94 -9.54
C THR A 68 15.43 -9.32 -9.93
N ASN A 69 16.09 -9.96 -10.89
CA ASN A 69 15.96 -11.39 -11.19
C ASN A 69 16.45 -12.27 -10.03
N VAL A 70 16.03 -11.99 -8.80
CA VAL A 70 16.33 -12.82 -7.64
C VAL A 70 15.31 -13.96 -7.65
N PRO A 71 15.75 -15.21 -7.86
CA PRO A 71 14.85 -16.35 -7.84
C PRO A 71 14.20 -16.39 -6.46
N HIS A 72 12.91 -16.11 -6.42
CA HIS A 72 12.10 -16.38 -5.24
C HIS A 72 12.12 -17.89 -5.05
N SER A 73 13.06 -18.36 -4.24
CA SER A 73 13.06 -19.71 -3.71
C SER A 73 11.74 -19.89 -2.98
N ARG A 74 10.79 -20.55 -3.67
CA ARG A 74 9.53 -21.02 -3.10
C ARG A 74 9.85 -21.71 -1.77
N ARG A 75 9.52 -21.06 -0.66
CA ARG A 75 9.43 -21.73 0.63
C ARG A 75 8.00 -22.20 0.80
N ARG A 76 7.87 -23.51 0.54
CA ARG A 76 6.82 -24.49 0.91
C ARG A 76 5.37 -24.05 0.83
#